data_AF-A0A3C2EDB1-F1
#
_entry.id   AF-A0A3C2EDB1-F1
#
_cell.length_a   1.000
_cell.length_b   1.000
_cell.length_c   1.000
_cell.angle_alpha   90.00
_cell.angle_beta   90.00
_cell.angle_gamma   90.00
#
_symmetry.space_group_name_H-M   'P 1'
#
loop_
_entity.id
_entity.type
_entity.pdbx_description
1 polymer ?
#
loop_
_entity_poly.entity_id
_entity_poly.type
_entity_poly.pdbx_seq_one_letter_code
_entity_poly.pdbx_strand_id
1 'polypeptide(L)'
;YGLNYGKQEKLTKHGNALYMHCLPADISGISCAKGEVEAGVFEKFRLKTYLEAGFKPYIIAAMMFANKFKDPADVLKNMITGGSKRVGF
;
A
#
# COMPACT_ATOMS: atom_id res chain seq x y z
N TYR A 1 -17.42 -10.74 19.39
CA TYR A 1 -16.04 -10.25 19.53
C TYR A 1 -15.98 -8.81 19.04
N GLY A 2 -16.35 -7.86 19.90
CA GLY A 2 -16.32 -6.43 19.54
C GLY A 2 -14.91 -5.90 19.70
N LEU A 3 -14.19 -5.73 18.59
CA LEU A 3 -12.90 -5.03 18.61
C LEU A 3 -13.19 -3.57 18.98
N ASN A 4 -12.57 -3.09 20.06
CA ASN A 4 -12.59 -1.68 20.41
C ASN A 4 -11.92 -0.89 19.29
N TYR A 5 -12.69 -0.13 18.52
CA TYR A 5 -12.19 0.83 17.55
C TYR A 5 -11.52 1.98 18.30
N GLY A 6 -10.25 2.23 17.99
CA GLY A 6 -9.39 3.13 18.76
C GLY A 6 -9.99 4.53 18.91
N LYS A 7 -9.70 5.17 20.05
CA LYS A 7 -10.27 6.49 20.41
C LYS A 7 -10.03 7.54 19.32
N GLN A 8 -8.88 7.47 18.64
CA GLN A 8 -8.48 8.37 17.56
C GLN A 8 -9.28 8.17 16.28
N GLU A 9 -9.66 6.93 15.93
CA GLU A 9 -10.41 6.62 14.71
C GLU A 9 -11.78 7.31 14.71
N LYS A 10 -12.45 7.35 15.87
CA LYS A 10 -13.77 7.98 16.06
C LYS A 10 -13.77 9.49 15.81
N LEU A 11 -12.62 10.15 15.94
CA LEU A 11 -12.48 11.59 15.71
C LEU A 11 -12.32 11.92 14.22
N THR A 12 -12.10 10.92 13.37
CA THR A 12 -11.92 11.13 11.94
C THR A 12 -13.25 11.38 11.22
N LYS A 13 -13.18 11.83 9.95
CA LYS A 13 -14.37 12.03 9.13
C LYS A 13 -15.19 10.74 9.06
N HIS A 14 -16.43 10.79 9.55
CA HIS A 14 -17.34 9.65 9.70
C HIS A 14 -16.79 8.47 10.53
N GLY A 15 -15.76 8.68 11.36
CA GLY A 15 -15.16 7.64 12.18
C GLY A 15 -14.52 6.48 11.38
N ASN A 16 -14.18 6.72 10.12
CA ASN A 16 -13.72 5.69 9.19
C ASN A 16 -12.74 6.24 8.14
N ALA A 17 -11.86 7.16 8.54
CA ALA A 17 -10.78 7.58 7.64
C ALA A 17 -9.90 6.39 7.24
N LEU A 18 -9.37 6.44 6.02
CA LEU A 18 -8.41 5.47 5.53
C LEU A 18 -7.11 5.58 6.34
N TYR A 19 -6.84 4.59 7.16
CA TYR A 19 -5.53 4.45 7.79
C TYR A 19 -4.49 4.02 6.73
N MET A 20 -3.35 4.72 6.71
CA MET A 20 -2.21 4.46 5.83
C MET A 20 -0.94 4.30 6.66
N HIS A 21 -0.05 3.40 6.24
CA HIS A 21 1.24 3.19 6.89
C HIS A 21 2.22 2.48 5.96
N CYS A 22 3.47 2.94 5.93
CA CYS A 22 4.47 2.46 4.97
C CYS A 22 5.03 1.05 5.26
N LEU A 23 4.73 0.49 6.44
CA LEU A 23 5.14 -0.81 6.99
C LEU A 23 6.66 -0.98 7.24
N PRO A 24 7.08 -1.74 8.27
CA PRO A 24 6.24 -2.32 9.33
C PRO A 24 5.68 -1.24 10.26
N ALA A 25 4.55 -1.50 10.91
CA ALA A 25 3.97 -0.63 11.93
C ALA A 25 4.29 -1.22 13.32
N ASP A 26 4.50 -0.35 14.31
CA ASP A 26 4.59 -0.77 15.70
C ASP A 26 3.19 -0.93 16.29
N ILE A 27 2.74 -2.18 16.44
CA ILE A 27 1.38 -2.52 16.84
C ILE A 27 1.34 -2.83 18.33
N SER A 28 0.57 -2.03 19.07
CA SER A 28 0.39 -2.17 20.51
C SER A 28 -0.17 -3.56 20.87
N GLY A 29 0.53 -4.26 21.77
CA GLY A 29 0.18 -5.61 22.22
C GLY A 29 0.56 -6.74 21.26
N ILE A 30 1.19 -6.44 20.12
CA ILE A 30 1.66 -7.45 19.16
C ILE A 30 3.16 -7.33 18.96
N SER A 31 3.65 -6.24 18.36
CA SER A 31 5.10 -6.05 18.13
C SER A 31 5.79 -5.33 19.28
N CYS A 32 5.05 -4.56 20.07
CA CYS A 32 5.56 -3.83 21.24
C CYS A 32 4.45 -3.58 22.28
N ALA A 33 4.81 -3.22 23.52
CA ALA A 33 3.83 -2.98 24.59
C ALA A 33 2.95 -1.74 24.34
N LYS A 34 3.54 -0.68 23.78
CA LYS A 34 2.86 0.55 23.34
C LYS A 34 3.51 0.98 22.02
N GLY A 35 2.72 1.01 20.95
CA GLY A 35 3.17 1.31 19.61
C GLY A 35 2.44 2.49 18.97
N GLU A 36 2.61 2.61 17.67
CA GLU A 36 2.02 3.64 16.81
C GLU A 36 0.52 3.44 16.59
N VAL A 37 0.05 2.19 16.63
CA VAL A 37 -1.34 1.82 16.29
C VAL A 37 -1.90 0.74 17.20
N GLU A 38 -3.21 0.79 17.46
CA GLU A 38 -3.94 -0.27 18.15
C GLU A 38 -4.16 -1.48 17.21
N ALA A 39 -4.07 -2.70 17.75
CA ALA A 39 -4.23 -3.93 16.96
C ALA A 39 -5.54 -4.00 16.16
N GLY A 40 -6.66 -3.53 16.74
CA GLY A 40 -7.96 -3.53 16.07
C GLY A 40 -8.04 -2.56 14.88
N VAL A 41 -7.40 -1.40 14.99
CA VAL A 41 -7.32 -0.42 13.88
C VAL A 41 -6.42 -0.97 12.77
N PHE A 42 -5.27 -1.53 13.11
CA PHE A 42 -4.39 -2.13 12.11
C PHE A 42 -5.07 -3.29 11.37
N GLU A 43 -5.74 -4.19 12.09
CA GLU A 43 -6.41 -5.34 11.46
C GLU A 43 -7.52 -4.90 10.49
N LYS A 44 -8.30 -3.88 10.87
CA LYS A 44 -9.34 -3.32 9.98
C LYS A 44 -8.79 -2.83 8.64
N PHE A 45 -7.57 -2.28 8.63
CA PHE A 45 -6.95 -1.68 7.43
C PHE A 45 -5.79 -2.49 6.84
N ARG A 46 -5.51 -3.68 7.36
CA ARG A 46 -4.36 -4.53 6.97
C ARG A 46 -4.26 -4.76 5.46
N LEU A 47 -5.37 -5.12 4.81
CA LEU A 47 -5.37 -5.31 3.35
C LEU A 47 -5.12 -4.02 2.57
N LYS A 48 -5.52 -2.86 3.12
CA LYS A 48 -5.29 -1.55 2.49
C LYS A 48 -3.82 -1.13 2.58
N THR A 49 -3.16 -1.36 3.72
CA THR A 49 -1.72 -1.07 3.87
C THR A 49 -0.85 -2.03 3.04
N TYR A 50 -1.30 -3.28 2.83
CA TYR A 50 -0.63 -4.21 1.92
C TYR A 50 -0.75 -3.77 0.46
N LEU A 51 -1.93 -3.31 0.05
CA LEU A 51 -2.14 -2.73 -1.28
C LEU A 51 -1.30 -1.45 -1.47
N GLU A 52 -1.26 -0.57 -0.47
CA GLU A 52 -0.40 0.63 -0.44
C GLU A 52 1.07 0.26 -0.69
N ALA A 53 1.62 -0.68 0.07
CA ALA A 53 3.00 -1.13 -0.09
C ALA A 53 3.24 -1.80 -1.46
N GLY A 54 2.23 -2.47 -2.01
CA GLY A 54 2.27 -3.11 -3.33
C GLY A 54 2.50 -2.15 -4.50
N PHE A 55 2.26 -0.84 -4.33
CA PHE A 55 2.56 0.16 -5.36
C PHE A 55 4.05 0.53 -5.45
N LYS A 56 4.83 0.36 -4.38
CA LYS A 56 6.24 0.79 -4.34
C LYS A 56 7.08 0.25 -5.52
N PRO A 57 7.02 -1.05 -5.89
CA PRO A 57 7.79 -1.57 -7.02
C PRO A 57 7.42 -0.92 -8.36
N TYR A 58 6.14 -0.64 -8.58
CA TYR A 58 5.66 -0.01 -9.82
C TYR A 58 6.08 1.46 -9.92
N ILE A 59 6.07 2.19 -8.81
CA ILE A 59 6.54 3.58 -8.78
C ILE A 59 8.05 3.65 -9.07
N ILE A 60 8.86 2.77 -8.48
CA ILE A 60 10.30 2.68 -8.78
C ILE A 60 10.51 2.34 -10.26
N ALA A 61 9.78 1.36 -10.79
CA ALA A 61 9.85 1.02 -12.21
C ALA A 61 9.46 2.19 -13.11
N ALA A 62 8.41 2.95 -12.77
CA ALA A 62 8.00 4.15 -13.51
C ALA A 62 9.08 5.23 -13.48
N MET A 63 9.73 5.46 -12.33
CA MET A 63 10.85 6.41 -12.22
C MET A 63 12.02 6.01 -13.13
N MET A 64 12.42 4.74 -13.09
CA MET A 64 13.49 4.21 -13.95
C MET A 64 13.13 4.31 -15.44
N PHE A 65 11.88 3.94 -15.79
CA PHE A 65 11.39 3.92 -17.16
C PHE A 65 11.29 5.32 -17.76
N ALA A 66 10.73 6.28 -17.01
CA ALA A 66 10.61 7.67 -17.43
C ALA A 66 11.98 8.37 -17.56
N ASN A 67 12.98 7.97 -16.76
CA ASN A 67 14.34 8.49 -16.89
C ASN A 67 15.09 7.90 -18.09
N LYS A 68 14.83 6.64 -18.42
CA LYS A 68 15.56 5.91 -19.47
C LYS A 68 15.16 6.30 -20.89
N PHE A 69 13.87 6.58 -21.13
CA PHE A 69 13.32 6.78 -22.47
C PHE A 69 12.90 8.22 -22.71
N LYS A 70 13.23 8.77 -23.89
CA LYS A 70 12.83 10.12 -24.29
C LYS A 70 11.31 10.26 -24.40
N ASP A 71 10.64 9.24 -24.92
CA ASP A 71 9.18 9.13 -24.97
C ASP A 71 8.73 7.81 -24.31
N PRO A 72 8.49 7.82 -22.99
CA PRO A 72 8.06 6.63 -22.27
C PRO A 72 6.67 6.13 -22.73
N ALA A 73 5.79 7.02 -23.19
CA ALA A 73 4.43 6.65 -23.57
C ALA A 73 4.41 5.78 -24.83
N ASP A 74 5.19 6.18 -25.85
CA ASP A 74 5.33 5.40 -27.08
C ASP A 74 5.99 4.04 -26.84
N VAL A 75 7.02 3.98 -25.99
CA VAL A 75 7.67 2.71 -25.61
C VAL A 75 6.68 1.77 -24.92
N LEU A 76 5.88 2.29 -23.97
CA LEU A 76 4.87 1.50 -23.28
C LEU A 76 3.81 0.96 -24.26
N LYS A 77 3.36 1.79 -25.21
CA LYS A 77 2.41 1.38 -26.26
C LYS A 77 2.97 0.23 -27.09
N ASN A 78 4.24 0.33 -27.50
CA ASN A 78 4.90 -0.74 -28.27
C ASN A 78 5.02 -2.04 -27.47
N MET A 79 5.31 -1.97 -26.16
CA MET A 79 5.35 -3.16 -25.30
C MET A 79 3.98 -3.85 -25.20
N ILE A 80 2.90 -3.07 -25.10
CA ILE A 80 1.53 -3.61 -25.06
C ILE A 80 1.19 -4.30 -26.38
N THR A 81 1.49 -3.66 -27.52
CA THR A 81 1.27 -4.26 -28.85
C THR A 81 2.11 -5.52 -29.07
N GLY A 82 3.33 -5.56 -28.54
CA GLY A 82 4.22 -6.73 -28.64
C GLY A 82 3.75 -7.96 -27.87
N GLY A 83 2.84 -7.81 -26.88
CA GLY A 83 2.10 -8.92 -26.27
C GLY A 83 2.94 -10.02 -25.61
N SER A 84 4.19 -9.75 -25.25
CA SER A 84 5.10 -10.75 -24.68
C SER A 84 4.60 -11.25 -23.33
N LYS A 85 4.40 -12.57 -23.20
CA LYS A 85 3.93 -13.19 -21.96
C LYS A 85 5.03 -13.10 -20.89
N ARG A 86 4.68 -12.57 -19.71
CA ARG A 86 5.59 -12.52 -18.55
C ARG A 86 5.99 -13.92 -18.05
N VAL A 87 5.05 -14.86 -18.10
CA VAL A 87 5.25 -16.28 -17.72
C VAL A 87 4.69 -17.13 -18.84
N GLY A 88 5.52 -18.01 -19.40
CA GLY A 88 5.08 -19.07 -20.32
C GLY A 88 4.76 -20.33 -19.52
N PHE A 89 3.67 -21.00 -19.88
CA PHE A 89 3.38 -22.38 -19.48
C PHE A 89 3.57 -23.26 -20.72
#